data_AF-A0A6N2MIB1-F1
#
_entry.id   AF-A0A6N2MIB1-F1
#
_cell.length_a   1.000
_cell.length_b   1.000
_cell.length_c   1.000
_cell.angle_alpha   90.00
_cell.angle_beta   90.00
_cell.angle_gamma   90.00
#
_symmetry.space_group_name_H-M   'P 1'
#
loop_
_entity.id
_entity.type
_entity.pdbx_description
1 polymer ?
#
loop_
_entity_poly.entity_id
_entity_poly.type
_entity_poly.pdbx_seq_one_letter_code
_entity_poly.pdbx_strand_id
1 'polypeptide(L)'
;MSDSALRALAAQAEGFGRSATGGLHGPIYFVSSLADDGPGSLRDACRKKEPLWIVFEVSGTIQLGSYLNVSSYKTIDGRGQRIKLTGKGLRLKECEHVIICNLEFEGGRGPDVDGIQIKPNSKHIWIDRCSLRDYDDGLIDITRQSTNITISRCHFAQHDKTMLIGADPTHVGDRCIRVTIHHCFFDGTRQRHP
;
A
#
# COMPACT_ATOMS: atom_id res chain seq x y z
N MET A 1 2.01 19.25 -12.48
CA MET A 1 2.98 18.22 -12.91
C MET A 1 2.45 17.62 -14.22
N SER A 2 3.29 17.38 -15.24
CA SER A 2 2.79 16.74 -16.48
C SER A 2 2.45 15.26 -16.24
N ASP A 3 1.52 14.70 -17.02
CA ASP A 3 1.15 13.27 -16.94
C ASP A 3 2.38 12.35 -17.15
N SER A 4 3.29 12.74 -18.04
CA SER A 4 4.55 12.01 -18.27
C SER A 4 5.46 11.96 -17.04
N ALA A 5 5.64 13.08 -16.33
CA ALA A 5 6.48 13.15 -15.13
C ALA A 5 5.85 12.38 -13.97
N LEU A 6 4.52 12.40 -13.90
CA LEU A 6 3.75 11.63 -12.93
C LEU A 6 3.94 10.12 -13.18
N ARG A 7 3.75 9.65 -14.41
CA ARG A 7 3.85 8.23 -14.76
C ARG A 7 5.26 7.68 -14.79
N ALA A 8 6.29 8.52 -14.94
CA ALA A 8 7.69 8.13 -14.88
C ALA A 8 8.07 7.40 -13.58
N LEU A 9 7.28 7.56 -12.51
CA LEU A 9 7.41 6.79 -11.28
C LEU A 9 7.41 5.27 -11.53
N ALA A 10 6.48 4.75 -12.33
CA ALA A 10 6.31 3.31 -12.50
C ALA A 10 7.54 2.62 -13.12
N ALA A 11 8.38 3.37 -13.83
CA ALA A 11 9.63 2.86 -14.40
C ALA A 11 10.79 2.76 -13.39
N GLN A 12 10.61 3.26 -12.16
CA GLN A 12 11.66 3.29 -11.13
C GLN A 12 11.56 2.15 -10.12
N ALA A 13 10.61 1.23 -10.28
CA ALA A 13 10.46 0.10 -9.39
C ALA A 13 11.66 -0.86 -9.56
N GLU A 14 12.26 -1.27 -8.44
CA GLU A 14 13.39 -2.21 -8.39
C GLU A 14 13.01 -3.49 -7.64
N GLY A 15 13.92 -4.47 -7.58
CA GLY A 15 13.71 -5.70 -6.82
C GLY A 15 12.64 -6.62 -7.40
N PHE A 16 12.07 -7.47 -6.55
CA PHE A 16 11.07 -8.47 -6.96
C PHE A 16 9.73 -7.83 -7.39
N GLY A 17 9.40 -6.64 -6.89
CA GLY A 17 8.22 -5.85 -7.27
C GLY A 17 8.38 -4.99 -8.52
N ARG A 18 9.54 -5.01 -9.21
CA ARG A 18 9.84 -4.15 -10.37
C ARG A 18 8.84 -4.20 -11.53
N SER A 19 8.05 -5.27 -11.62
CA SER A 19 7.03 -5.45 -12.66
C SER A 19 5.68 -4.80 -12.31
N ALA A 20 5.55 -4.15 -11.15
CA ALA A 20 4.34 -3.41 -10.79
C ALA A 20 4.14 -2.23 -11.77
N THR A 21 3.09 -2.30 -12.59
CA THR A 21 2.75 -1.24 -13.55
C THR A 21 1.71 -0.28 -13.00
N GLY A 22 1.00 -0.67 -11.93
CA GLY A 22 -0.04 0.16 -11.33
C GLY A 22 -1.13 0.52 -12.34
N GLY A 23 -1.54 1.79 -12.29
CA GLY A 23 -2.50 2.39 -13.22
C GLY A 23 -1.88 2.97 -14.50
N LEU A 24 -0.67 2.57 -14.91
CA LEU A 24 0.10 3.22 -15.98
C LEU A 24 -0.67 3.39 -17.29
N HIS A 25 -1.57 2.47 -17.63
CA HIS A 25 -2.37 2.50 -18.86
C HIS A 25 -3.82 2.96 -18.66
N GLY A 26 -4.15 3.42 -17.45
CA GLY A 26 -5.46 3.92 -17.07
C GLY A 26 -5.55 5.46 -17.04
N PRO A 27 -6.77 6.02 -17.05
CA PRO A 27 -6.96 7.44 -16.83
C PRO A 27 -6.49 7.87 -15.44
N ILE A 28 -6.24 9.17 -15.29
CA ILE A 28 -6.02 9.77 -13.98
C ILE A 28 -7.37 9.89 -13.26
N TYR A 29 -7.43 9.45 -12.01
CA TYR A 29 -8.56 9.70 -11.11
C TYR A 29 -8.15 10.72 -10.06
N PHE A 30 -8.93 11.78 -9.92
CA PHE A 30 -8.70 12.84 -8.95
C PHE A 30 -9.58 12.61 -7.72
N VAL A 31 -8.97 12.26 -6.59
CA VAL A 31 -9.65 12.19 -5.30
C VAL A 31 -9.88 13.62 -4.80
N SER A 32 -11.14 14.01 -4.75
CA SER A 32 -11.61 15.34 -4.36
C SER A 32 -12.32 15.34 -3.00
N SER A 33 -12.54 14.16 -2.40
CA SER A 33 -13.20 14.00 -1.11
C SER A 33 -12.37 13.15 -0.15
N LEU A 34 -12.30 13.59 1.11
CA LEU A 34 -11.67 12.83 2.21
C LEU A 34 -12.66 11.89 2.93
N ALA A 35 -13.91 11.81 2.46
CA ALA A 35 -14.88 10.85 2.97
C ALA A 35 -14.40 9.41 2.71
N ASP A 36 -14.78 8.49 3.60
CA ASP A 36 -14.40 7.08 3.50
C ASP A 36 -14.93 6.41 2.22
N ASP A 37 -16.15 6.77 1.79
CA ASP A 37 -16.79 6.25 0.57
C ASP A 37 -17.60 7.36 -0.12
N GLY A 38 -18.11 7.05 -1.30
CA GLY A 38 -18.89 7.93 -2.15
C GLY A 38 -18.07 8.46 -3.33
N PRO A 39 -18.74 9.07 -4.33
CA PRO A 39 -18.08 9.63 -5.50
C PRO A 39 -16.95 10.61 -5.11
N GLY A 40 -15.80 10.50 -5.79
CA GLY A 40 -14.63 11.35 -5.55
C GLY A 40 -13.76 10.92 -4.36
N SER A 41 -14.13 9.87 -3.63
CA SER A 41 -13.31 9.30 -2.54
C SER A 41 -12.22 8.35 -3.07
N LEU A 42 -11.21 8.11 -2.24
CA LEU A 42 -10.19 7.08 -2.51
C LEU A 42 -10.81 5.68 -2.68
N ARG A 43 -11.83 5.35 -1.87
CA ARG A 43 -12.49 4.04 -1.92
C ARG A 43 -13.27 3.83 -3.20
N ASP A 44 -13.93 4.86 -3.72
CA ASP A 44 -14.59 4.82 -5.02
C ASP A 44 -13.59 4.56 -6.15
N ALA A 45 -12.41 5.17 -6.09
CA ALA A 45 -11.34 4.93 -7.06
C ALA A 45 -10.77 3.50 -6.97
N CYS A 46 -10.45 3.04 -5.76
CA CYS A 46 -9.77 1.74 -5.57
C CYS A 46 -10.63 0.53 -5.94
N ARG A 47 -11.96 0.61 -5.82
CA ARG A 47 -12.87 -0.50 -6.18
C ARG A 47 -13.12 -0.65 -7.68
N LYS A 48 -12.84 0.38 -8.48
CA LYS A 48 -13.05 0.37 -9.93
C LYS A 48 -12.23 -0.75 -10.59
N LYS A 49 -12.80 -1.35 -11.64
CA LYS A 49 -12.19 -2.50 -12.32
C LYS A 49 -11.12 -2.07 -13.31
N GLU A 50 -11.35 -0.94 -13.96
CA GLU A 50 -10.42 -0.32 -14.89
C GLU A 50 -9.10 0.08 -14.21
N PRO A 51 -7.97 0.06 -14.91
CA PRO A 51 -6.73 0.63 -14.40
C PRO A 51 -6.90 2.10 -14.06
N LEU A 52 -6.34 2.57 -12.94
CA LEU A 52 -6.41 3.99 -12.56
C LEU A 52 -5.11 4.48 -11.94
N TRP A 53 -4.67 5.66 -12.39
CA TRP A 53 -3.67 6.43 -11.68
C TRP A 53 -4.36 7.43 -10.76
N ILE A 54 -4.40 7.13 -9.47
CA ILE A 54 -5.15 7.87 -8.47
C ILE A 54 -4.24 8.93 -7.86
N VAL A 55 -4.65 10.19 -7.96
CA VAL A 55 -4.00 11.36 -7.36
C VAL A 55 -5.00 12.11 -6.49
N PHE A 56 -4.53 13.09 -5.73
CA PHE A 56 -5.35 13.83 -4.78
C PHE A 56 -5.37 15.33 -5.11
N GLU A 57 -6.56 15.92 -5.12
CA GLU A 57 -6.74 17.37 -5.22
C GLU A 57 -6.74 18.05 -3.84
N VAL A 58 -6.98 17.25 -2.79
CA VAL A 58 -7.06 17.69 -1.40
C VAL A 58 -6.04 16.95 -0.54
N SER A 59 -5.36 17.67 0.35
CA SER A 59 -4.58 17.08 1.45
C SER A 59 -5.47 16.83 2.66
N GLY A 60 -5.16 15.80 3.45
CA GLY A 60 -5.83 15.59 4.73
C GLY A 60 -5.83 14.14 5.19
N THR A 61 -6.68 13.89 6.17
CA THR A 61 -6.84 12.56 6.79
C THR A 61 -8.13 11.91 6.30
N ILE A 62 -8.03 10.69 5.80
CA ILE A 62 -9.16 9.84 5.43
C ILE A 62 -9.36 8.80 6.54
N GLN A 63 -10.46 8.96 7.28
CA GLN A 63 -10.85 8.03 8.34
C GLN A 63 -11.54 6.81 7.72
N LEU A 64 -10.87 5.67 7.71
CA LEU A 64 -11.43 4.44 7.14
C LEU A 64 -12.32 3.74 8.17
N GLY A 65 -13.61 3.52 7.82
CA GLY A 65 -14.54 2.75 8.65
C GLY A 65 -14.35 1.23 8.50
N SER A 66 -13.73 0.79 7.40
CA SER A 66 -13.39 -0.59 7.11
C SER A 66 -12.09 -0.66 6.30
N TYR A 67 -11.47 -1.84 6.20
CA TYR A 67 -10.35 -2.03 5.27
C TYR A 67 -10.71 -1.55 3.86
N LEU A 68 -9.85 -0.75 3.26
CA LEU A 68 -10.02 -0.25 1.91
C LEU A 68 -9.39 -1.27 0.95
N ASN A 69 -10.25 -1.98 0.22
CA ASN A 69 -9.80 -2.96 -0.77
C ASN A 69 -9.26 -2.25 -2.01
N VAL A 70 -8.06 -2.62 -2.44
CA VAL A 70 -7.44 -2.10 -3.66
C VAL A 70 -7.50 -3.17 -4.74
N SER A 71 -8.26 -2.92 -5.80
CA SER A 71 -8.32 -3.79 -6.98
C SER A 71 -7.01 -3.75 -7.77
N SER A 72 -6.83 -4.69 -8.71
CA SER A 72 -5.66 -4.70 -9.60
C SER A 72 -5.51 -3.41 -10.43
N TYR A 73 -4.28 -3.18 -10.91
CA TYR A 73 -3.93 -2.08 -11.82
C TYR A 73 -4.22 -0.68 -11.25
N LYS A 74 -3.79 -0.46 -10.00
CA LYS A 74 -3.95 0.83 -9.31
C LYS A 74 -2.60 1.43 -8.98
N THR A 75 -2.43 2.71 -9.28
CA THR A 75 -1.41 3.52 -8.62
C THR A 75 -2.12 4.45 -7.66
N ILE A 76 -1.79 4.41 -6.36
CA ILE A 76 -2.21 5.42 -5.39
C ILE A 76 -1.01 6.33 -5.16
N ASP A 77 -1.07 7.54 -5.70
CA ASP A 77 0.03 8.49 -5.74
C ASP A 77 -0.27 9.72 -4.89
N GLY A 78 0.24 9.72 -3.66
CA GLY A 78 0.11 10.85 -2.75
C GLY A 78 1.11 11.99 -3.00
N ARG A 79 1.97 11.92 -4.03
CA ARG A 79 3.00 12.96 -4.25
C ARG A 79 2.38 14.34 -4.48
N GLY A 80 2.95 15.35 -3.86
CA GLY A 80 2.44 16.73 -3.92
C GLY A 80 1.29 17.02 -2.97
N GLN A 81 0.78 16.01 -2.25
CA GLN A 81 -0.21 16.15 -1.20
C GLN A 81 0.26 15.45 0.08
N ARG A 82 -0.40 15.75 1.20
CA ARG A 82 -0.21 15.05 2.48
C ARG A 82 -1.47 14.25 2.77
N ILE A 83 -1.42 12.95 2.49
CA ILE A 83 -2.56 12.05 2.64
C ILE A 83 -2.28 11.06 3.74
N LYS A 84 -3.11 11.10 4.79
CA LYS A 84 -3.05 10.18 5.91
C LYS A 84 -4.26 9.24 5.89
N LEU A 85 -4.02 7.95 6.03
CA LEU A 85 -5.05 6.94 6.28
C LEU A 85 -5.02 6.55 7.76
N THR A 86 -6.21 6.47 8.36
CA THR A 86 -6.37 6.14 9.79
C THR A 86 -7.59 5.27 10.05
N GLY A 87 -7.73 4.73 11.26
CA GLY A 87 -8.79 3.81 11.66
C GLY A 87 -8.57 2.38 11.17
N LYS A 88 -8.42 2.20 9.86
CA LYS A 88 -8.08 0.93 9.19
C LYS A 88 -6.94 1.11 8.20
N GLY A 89 -6.56 0.03 7.51
CA GLY A 89 -5.51 0.03 6.50
C GLY A 89 -6.02 -0.27 5.09
N LEU A 90 -5.06 -0.48 4.20
CA LEU A 90 -5.30 -1.00 2.85
C LEU A 90 -5.28 -2.53 2.87
N ARG A 91 -6.11 -3.14 2.01
CA ARG A 91 -6.10 -4.59 1.78
C ARG A 91 -6.00 -4.90 0.29
N LEU A 92 -4.91 -5.58 -0.07
CA LEU A 92 -4.55 -6.02 -1.41
C LEU A 92 -4.79 -7.53 -1.46
N LYS A 93 -6.02 -7.90 -1.83
CA LYS A 93 -6.50 -9.28 -1.85
C LYS A 93 -6.72 -9.72 -3.29
N GLU A 94 -6.06 -10.83 -3.67
CA GLU A 94 -6.21 -11.47 -4.98
C GLU A 94 -6.04 -10.46 -6.14
N CYS A 95 -5.06 -9.56 -5.99
CA CYS A 95 -4.83 -8.46 -6.92
C CYS A 95 -3.40 -8.44 -7.45
N GLU A 96 -3.21 -7.76 -8.58
CA GLU A 96 -1.89 -7.60 -9.18
C GLU A 96 -1.65 -6.20 -9.75
N HIS A 97 -0.37 -5.87 -9.93
CA HIS A 97 0.09 -4.60 -10.48
C HIS A 97 -0.46 -3.40 -9.68
N VAL A 98 -0.05 -3.29 -8.41
CA VAL A 98 -0.44 -2.17 -7.54
C VAL A 98 0.79 -1.39 -7.10
N ILE A 99 0.71 -0.06 -7.18
CA ILE A 99 1.73 0.86 -6.69
C ILE A 99 1.09 1.74 -5.62
N ILE A 100 1.72 1.84 -4.45
CA ILE A 100 1.31 2.71 -3.34
C ILE A 100 2.48 3.62 -3.04
N CYS A 101 2.30 4.93 -3.19
CA CYS A 101 3.38 5.89 -3.09
C CYS A 101 3.00 7.11 -2.26
N ASN A 102 3.89 7.51 -1.35
CA ASN A 102 3.81 8.79 -0.62
C ASN A 102 2.53 8.96 0.21
N LEU A 103 2.14 7.91 0.95
CA LEU A 103 1.03 7.94 1.91
C LEU A 103 1.53 7.83 3.34
N GLU A 104 0.79 8.44 4.27
CA GLU A 104 0.97 8.28 5.72
C GLU A 104 -0.10 7.29 6.24
N PHE A 105 0.30 6.32 7.05
CA PHE A 105 -0.57 5.36 7.74
C PHE A 105 -0.37 5.51 9.24
N GLU A 106 -1.42 5.86 9.96
CA GLU A 106 -1.32 6.11 11.40
C GLU A 106 -2.65 5.89 12.13
N GLY A 107 -2.61 5.32 13.32
CA GLY A 107 -3.78 5.22 14.21
C GLY A 107 -4.76 4.13 13.78
N GLY A 108 -4.26 2.97 13.38
CA GLY A 108 -5.10 1.80 13.12
C GLY A 108 -5.57 1.17 14.42
N ARG A 109 -6.89 1.01 14.57
CA ARG A 109 -7.51 0.55 15.83
C ARG A 109 -8.43 -0.64 15.65
N GLY A 110 -8.32 -1.60 16.57
CA GLY A 110 -9.11 -2.81 16.65
C GLY A 110 -8.30 -4.08 16.34
N PRO A 111 -8.91 -5.26 16.53
CA PRO A 111 -8.25 -6.54 16.33
C PRO A 111 -7.84 -6.72 14.86
N ASP A 112 -6.65 -7.29 14.65
CA ASP A 112 -6.07 -7.63 13.34
C ASP A 112 -6.06 -6.44 12.35
N VAL A 113 -5.82 -5.23 12.87
CA VAL A 113 -5.72 -4.01 12.06
C VAL A 113 -4.27 -3.72 11.76
N ASP A 114 -3.90 -3.96 10.50
CA ASP A 114 -2.62 -3.64 9.90
C ASP A 114 -2.70 -2.40 9.02
N GLY A 115 -1.56 -1.73 8.82
CA GLY A 115 -1.44 -0.62 7.87
C GLY A 115 -1.71 -1.05 6.42
N ILE A 116 -1.04 -2.12 5.99
CA ILE A 116 -1.20 -2.69 4.65
C ILE A 116 -1.19 -4.21 4.73
N GLN A 117 -2.30 -4.83 4.31
CA GLN A 117 -2.40 -6.28 4.15
C GLN A 117 -2.26 -6.68 2.68
N ILE A 118 -1.33 -7.58 2.39
CA ILE A 118 -1.14 -8.20 1.08
C ILE A 118 -1.40 -9.71 1.21
N LYS A 119 -2.66 -10.11 1.05
CA LYS A 119 -3.12 -11.49 1.22
C LYS A 119 -4.53 -11.74 0.69
N PRO A 120 -4.85 -12.94 0.17
CA PRO A 120 -3.95 -13.94 -0.44
C PRO A 120 -3.66 -13.67 -1.93
N ASN A 121 -2.73 -14.44 -2.51
CA ASN A 121 -2.49 -14.56 -3.95
C ASN A 121 -2.24 -13.23 -4.70
N SER A 122 -1.69 -12.23 -4.02
CA SER A 122 -1.43 -10.92 -4.61
C SER A 122 0.00 -10.81 -5.12
N LYS A 123 0.22 -10.14 -6.26
CA LYS A 123 1.55 -10.10 -6.89
C LYS A 123 1.88 -8.83 -7.67
N HIS A 124 3.16 -8.57 -7.89
CA HIS A 124 3.63 -7.38 -8.62
C HIS A 124 3.17 -6.10 -7.92
N ILE A 125 3.64 -5.92 -6.68
CA ILE A 125 3.25 -4.79 -5.82
C ILE A 125 4.49 -4.00 -5.43
N TRP A 126 4.34 -2.68 -5.43
CA TRP A 126 5.39 -1.76 -4.98
C TRP A 126 4.83 -0.74 -3.98
N ILE A 127 5.41 -0.72 -2.78
CA ILE A 127 5.12 0.25 -1.73
C ILE A 127 6.34 1.14 -1.59
N ASP A 128 6.19 2.43 -1.84
CA ASP A 128 7.32 3.36 -1.95
C ASP A 128 7.08 4.67 -1.20
N ARG A 129 8.08 5.16 -0.45
CA ARG A 129 8.00 6.46 0.25
C ARG A 129 6.78 6.59 1.18
N CYS A 130 6.26 5.50 1.72
CA CYS A 130 5.18 5.54 2.69
C CYS A 130 5.73 5.69 4.11
N SER A 131 5.00 6.38 4.98
CA SER A 131 5.28 6.42 6.42
C SER A 131 4.23 5.60 7.15
N LEU A 132 4.63 4.67 8.00
CA LEU A 132 3.73 3.78 8.73
C LEU A 132 4.10 3.75 10.21
N ARG A 133 3.11 3.95 11.10
CA ARG A 133 3.29 3.90 12.55
C ARG A 133 1.98 3.64 13.29
N ASP A 134 2.05 3.24 14.55
CA ASP A 134 0.90 3.26 15.47
C ASP A 134 -0.36 2.51 14.96
N TYR A 135 -0.21 1.21 14.70
CA TYR A 135 -1.32 0.26 14.50
C TYR A 135 -1.40 -0.72 15.67
N ASP A 136 -2.60 -1.28 15.93
CA ASP A 136 -2.81 -2.24 17.02
C ASP A 136 -2.23 -3.64 16.71
N ASP A 137 -2.13 -4.04 15.43
CA ASP A 137 -1.48 -5.30 15.02
C ASP A 137 -0.12 -5.08 14.35
N GLY A 138 0.00 -5.22 13.03
CA GLY A 138 1.24 -4.98 12.27
C GLY A 138 1.22 -3.73 11.39
N LEU A 139 2.35 -3.36 10.78
CA LEU A 139 2.35 -2.29 9.76
C LEU A 139 2.16 -2.86 8.35
N ILE A 140 2.93 -3.90 7.98
CA ILE A 140 2.82 -4.56 6.68
C ILE A 140 2.78 -6.08 6.83
N ASP A 141 1.75 -6.70 6.25
CA ASP A 141 1.49 -8.13 6.34
C ASP A 141 1.51 -8.77 4.94
N ILE A 142 2.47 -9.65 4.66
CA ILE A 142 2.63 -10.36 3.38
C ILE A 142 2.52 -11.86 3.61
N THR A 143 1.39 -12.45 3.21
CA THR A 143 1.11 -13.87 3.50
C THR A 143 0.35 -14.53 2.37
N ARG A 144 0.17 -15.86 2.48
CA ARG A 144 -0.71 -16.66 1.62
C ARG A 144 -0.35 -16.51 0.14
N GLN A 145 0.87 -16.88 -0.20
CA GLN A 145 1.43 -16.97 -1.55
C GLN A 145 1.58 -15.63 -2.27
N SER A 146 1.45 -14.51 -1.55
CA SER A 146 1.66 -13.19 -2.13
C SER A 146 3.14 -12.93 -2.40
N THR A 147 3.50 -12.60 -3.64
CA THR A 147 4.90 -12.62 -4.11
C THR A 147 5.20 -11.49 -5.08
N ASN A 148 6.48 -11.28 -5.43
CA ASN A 148 6.91 -10.20 -6.32
C ASN A 148 6.56 -8.82 -5.75
N ILE A 149 7.07 -8.55 -4.55
CA ILE A 149 6.77 -7.34 -3.80
C ILE A 149 8.05 -6.56 -3.55
N THR A 150 8.01 -5.25 -3.70
CA THR A 150 9.09 -4.34 -3.27
C THR A 150 8.54 -3.32 -2.28
N ILE A 151 9.27 -3.12 -1.19
CA ILE A 151 9.04 -2.08 -0.19
C ILE A 151 10.28 -1.20 -0.16
N SER A 152 10.14 0.07 -0.50
CA SER A 152 11.30 0.94 -0.69
C SER A 152 11.12 2.33 -0.09
N ARG A 153 12.18 2.89 0.49
CA ARG A 153 12.17 4.27 1.00
C ARG A 153 11.03 4.57 1.98
N CYS A 154 10.48 3.54 2.61
CA CYS A 154 9.43 3.70 3.60
C CYS A 154 10.03 4.02 4.96
N HIS A 155 9.30 4.77 5.77
CA HIS A 155 9.65 5.09 7.14
C HIS A 155 8.69 4.36 8.08
N PHE A 156 9.23 3.48 8.91
CA PHE A 156 8.49 2.74 9.91
C PHE A 156 8.87 3.27 11.29
N ALA A 157 7.90 3.75 12.05
CA ALA A 157 8.18 4.39 13.33
C ALA A 157 7.25 3.91 14.46
N GLN A 158 7.74 3.99 15.70
CA GLN A 158 6.91 3.93 16.93
C GLN A 158 5.86 2.81 16.92
N HIS A 159 6.30 1.58 16.71
CA HIS A 159 5.41 0.43 16.56
C HIS A 159 6.05 -0.88 17.02
N ASP A 160 5.24 -1.84 17.46
CA ASP A 160 5.74 -3.11 17.98
C ASP A 160 6.09 -4.09 16.84
N LYS A 161 5.09 -4.59 16.10
CA LYS A 161 5.21 -5.68 15.12
C LYS A 161 5.30 -5.13 13.68
N THR A 162 6.48 -4.74 13.24
CA THR A 162 6.63 -3.95 11.99
C THR A 162 6.16 -4.66 10.72
N MET A 163 6.77 -5.78 10.33
CA MET A 163 6.47 -6.43 9.05
C MET A 163 6.40 -7.95 9.19
N LEU A 164 5.32 -8.60 8.77
CA LEU A 164 5.24 -10.07 8.74
C LEU A 164 5.35 -10.59 7.31
N ILE A 165 6.26 -11.54 7.07
CA ILE A 165 6.42 -12.21 5.78
C ILE A 165 6.29 -13.73 5.99
N GLY A 166 5.14 -14.29 5.59
CA GLY A 166 4.75 -15.68 5.87
C GLY A 166 4.35 -15.87 7.34
N ALA A 167 3.08 -16.17 7.59
CA ALA A 167 2.52 -16.20 8.95
C ALA A 167 2.41 -17.61 9.56
N ASP A 168 2.44 -18.64 8.72
CA ASP A 168 2.13 -20.02 9.12
C ASP A 168 3.24 -20.97 8.64
N PRO A 169 4.03 -21.57 9.55
CA PRO A 169 5.15 -22.44 9.18
C PRO A 169 4.69 -23.74 8.49
N THR A 170 3.41 -24.10 8.61
CA THR A 170 2.84 -25.27 7.93
C THR A 170 2.36 -24.95 6.52
N HIS A 171 2.24 -23.66 6.18
CA HIS A 171 1.74 -23.22 4.89
C HIS A 171 2.83 -23.26 3.81
N VAL A 172 3.08 -24.45 3.27
CA VAL A 172 4.13 -24.69 2.25
C VAL A 172 3.99 -23.85 0.98
N GLY A 173 2.79 -23.33 0.70
CA GLY A 173 2.55 -22.39 -0.42
C GLY A 173 3.40 -21.12 -0.30
N ASP A 174 3.71 -20.65 0.91
CA ASP A 174 4.46 -19.42 1.14
C ASP A 174 5.94 -19.52 0.73
N ARG A 175 6.43 -20.70 0.32
CA ARG A 175 7.78 -20.85 -0.28
C ARG A 175 7.98 -20.04 -1.56
N CYS A 176 6.90 -19.60 -2.22
CA CYS A 176 6.98 -18.74 -3.40
C CYS A 176 7.13 -17.25 -3.09
N ILE A 177 6.99 -16.83 -1.82
CA ILE A 177 7.06 -15.41 -1.43
C ILE A 177 8.44 -14.85 -1.76
N ARG A 178 8.46 -13.74 -2.49
CA ARG A 178 9.66 -12.98 -2.86
C ARG A 178 9.43 -11.52 -2.58
N VAL A 179 10.21 -10.96 -1.67
CA VAL A 179 10.09 -9.57 -1.20
C VAL A 179 11.47 -8.90 -1.26
N THR A 180 11.53 -7.69 -1.82
CA THR A 180 12.70 -6.81 -1.72
C THR A 180 12.38 -5.67 -0.78
N ILE A 181 13.24 -5.43 0.20
CA ILE A 181 13.16 -4.28 1.12
C ILE A 181 14.44 -3.48 0.98
N HIS A 182 14.37 -2.20 0.61
CA HIS A 182 15.58 -1.38 0.43
C HIS A 182 15.35 0.12 0.73
N HIS A 183 16.39 0.77 1.26
CA HIS A 183 16.35 2.20 1.65
C HIS A 183 15.23 2.57 2.64
N CYS A 184 14.66 1.61 3.35
CA CYS A 184 13.69 1.89 4.41
C CYS A 184 14.40 2.35 5.68
N PHE A 185 13.73 3.18 6.47
CA PHE A 185 14.18 3.61 7.77
C PHE A 185 13.25 3.04 8.85
N PHE A 186 13.85 2.40 9.86
CA PHE A 186 13.14 1.80 11.00
C PHE A 186 13.54 2.56 12.26
N ASP A 187 12.61 3.35 12.81
CA ASP A 187 12.88 4.34 13.86
C ASP A 187 12.02 4.09 15.10
N GLY A 188 12.63 3.58 16.16
CA GLY A 188 11.89 3.28 17.40
C GLY A 188 10.79 2.23 17.24
N THR A 189 11.03 1.24 16.37
CA THR A 189 10.17 0.05 16.22
C THR A 189 10.78 -1.14 16.97
N ARG A 190 9.96 -2.04 17.53
CA ARG A 190 10.45 -3.05 18.49
C ARG A 190 10.91 -4.36 17.84
N GLN A 191 10.19 -4.87 16.85
CA GLN A 191 10.47 -6.17 16.22
C GLN A 191 9.95 -6.27 14.77
N ARG A 192 10.34 -7.36 14.11
CA ARG A 192 9.93 -7.78 12.75
C ARG A 192 10.43 -6.89 11.61
N HIS A 193 11.76 -6.92 11.37
CA HIS A 193 12.48 -6.09 10.38
C HIS A 193 13.29 -6.89 9.34
N PRO A 194 12.74 -7.92 8.65
CA PRO A 194 11.35 -8.39 8.69
C PRO A 194 11.10 -9.46 9.77
#